data_AF-A0A525IX08-F1
#
_entry.id   AF-A0A525IX08-F1
#
_cell.length_a   1.000
_cell.length_b   1.000
_cell.length_c   1.000
_cell.angle_alpha   90.00
_cell.angle_beta   90.00
_cell.angle_gamma   90.00
#
_symmetry.space_group_name_H-M   'P 1'
#
loop_
_entity.id
_entity.type
_entity.pdbx_description
1 polymer ?
#
loop_
_entity_poly.entity_id
_entity_poly.type
_entity_poly.pdbx_seq_one_letter_code
_entity_poly.pdbx_strand_id
1 'polypeptide(L)'
;MSDSDFVAGVYPLLPDGTCWFLAVDFDKECWEADASAFVETCHAKGIPAALERSRSGNGGHVWIFFSEPIAARTARQLGAAILTETMERRPEIGFESYDRFFPSQDTMPTGGFGNLIALPLQRRAREGGNSVFIDKELRPYDDQWAFLSSLRRFSADTATRIVAEAEARGRVLAVRMPVEDEDADEPWRMTPSRRREPAQIDDPLPKKISIVLADQIYVDRTTLPPAMTARLIRLAAFQNPEFYRAQSMRLPTFDKPRIISCAELHARHVGLPRGCLDETVDLIRALGSEVELLDHRSPGAPLPDDVSFQGALRGPQIEAFDK
;
A
#
# COMPACT_ATOMS: atom_id res chain seq x y z
N MET A 1 -30.42 7.75 34.33
CA MET A 1 -30.06 7.91 32.91
C MET A 1 -29.09 6.80 32.59
N SER A 2 -29.39 5.93 31.63
CA SER A 2 -28.43 4.92 31.17
C SER A 2 -27.18 5.66 30.71
N ASP A 3 -26.04 5.30 31.29
CA ASP A 3 -24.72 5.81 30.95
C ASP A 3 -24.33 5.24 29.58
N SER A 4 -25.01 5.70 28.52
CA SER A 4 -24.70 5.30 27.15
C SER A 4 -23.44 6.04 26.72
N ASP A 5 -22.45 5.28 26.27
CA ASP A 5 -21.22 5.83 25.68
C ASP A 5 -21.56 6.77 24.53
N PHE A 6 -21.34 8.07 24.72
CA PHE A 6 -21.49 9.05 23.66
C PHE A 6 -20.20 9.08 22.84
N VAL A 7 -20.30 8.68 21.57
CA VAL A 7 -19.19 8.72 20.61
C VAL A 7 -19.54 9.71 19.51
N ALA A 8 -18.69 10.72 19.35
CA ALA A 8 -18.79 11.66 18.24
C ALA A 8 -17.96 11.17 17.04
N GLY A 9 -18.50 11.31 15.84
CA GLY A 9 -17.79 11.07 14.59
C GLY A 9 -18.04 12.19 13.59
N VAL A 10 -17.24 12.22 12.52
CA VAL A 10 -17.35 13.21 11.46
C VAL A 10 -17.32 12.52 10.10
N TYR A 11 -18.10 13.04 9.17
CA TYR A 11 -17.99 12.71 7.76
C TYR A 11 -16.99 13.69 7.12
N PRO A 12 -15.80 13.23 6.69
CA PRO A 12 -14.72 14.10 6.23
C PRO A 12 -14.97 14.70 4.84
N LEU A 13 -15.83 14.07 4.04
CA LEU A 13 -16.12 14.46 2.67
C LEU A 13 -17.22 15.52 2.66
N LEU A 14 -16.95 16.64 2.02
CA LEU A 14 -17.90 17.73 1.83
C LEU A 14 -18.74 17.53 0.56
N PRO A 15 -19.94 18.13 0.45
CA PRO A 15 -20.83 17.96 -0.71
C PRO A 15 -20.22 18.29 -2.07
N ASP A 16 -19.21 19.17 -2.09
CA ASP A 16 -18.47 19.57 -3.30
C ASP A 16 -17.28 18.65 -3.64
N GLY A 17 -17.12 17.54 -2.92
CA GLY A 17 -16.02 16.60 -3.12
C GLY A 17 -14.69 17.04 -2.48
N THR A 18 -14.71 18.05 -1.62
CA THR A 18 -13.52 18.51 -0.89
C THR A 18 -13.46 17.98 0.55
N CYS A 19 -12.34 18.17 1.24
CA CYS A 19 -12.15 17.77 2.64
C CYS A 19 -11.16 18.70 3.34
N TRP A 20 -11.25 18.77 4.68
CA TRP A 20 -10.38 19.59 5.54
C TRP A 20 -9.20 18.83 6.12
N PHE A 21 -9.18 17.51 6.01
CA PHE A 21 -8.12 16.67 6.51
C PHE A 21 -8.02 15.36 5.75
N LEU A 22 -6.85 14.75 5.83
CA LEU A 22 -6.63 13.35 5.54
C LEU A 22 -6.38 12.62 6.85
N ALA A 23 -7.08 11.53 7.09
CA ALA A 23 -6.73 10.57 8.14
C ALA A 23 -6.35 9.22 7.52
N VAL A 24 -5.30 8.61 8.03
CA VAL A 24 -4.79 7.30 7.60
C VAL A 24 -4.98 6.31 8.75
N ASP A 25 -5.72 5.24 8.48
CA ASP A 25 -6.11 4.22 9.46
C ASP A 25 -5.09 3.08 9.48
N PHE A 26 -4.48 2.83 10.64
CA PHE A 26 -3.57 1.72 10.89
C PHE A 26 -4.13 0.85 12.04
N ASP A 27 -4.44 -0.42 11.76
CA ASP A 27 -4.99 -1.39 12.70
C ASP A 27 -4.14 -2.68 12.73
N LYS A 28 -4.32 -3.58 13.70
CA LYS A 28 -3.64 -4.91 13.80
C LYS A 28 -2.22 -4.88 14.41
N GLU A 29 -1.58 -6.05 14.42
CA GLU A 29 -0.21 -6.25 14.90
C GLU A 29 0.75 -5.39 14.07
N CYS A 30 1.64 -4.65 14.74
CA CYS A 30 2.62 -3.70 14.17
C CYS A 30 2.11 -2.30 13.76
N TRP A 31 0.86 -1.91 14.06
CA TRP A 31 0.35 -0.57 13.73
C TRP A 31 1.26 0.58 14.21
N GLU A 32 1.90 0.42 15.36
CA GLU A 32 2.80 1.43 15.95
C GLU A 32 4.02 1.70 15.05
N ALA A 33 4.61 0.64 14.50
CA ALA A 33 5.79 0.74 13.64
C ALA A 33 5.43 1.35 12.28
N ASP A 34 4.33 0.89 11.68
CA ASP A 34 3.83 1.34 10.39
C ASP A 34 3.40 2.81 10.45
N ALA A 35 2.61 3.18 11.45
CA ALA A 35 2.14 4.55 11.64
C ALA A 35 3.30 5.50 11.95
N SER A 36 4.26 5.08 12.77
CA SER A 36 5.45 5.89 13.07
C SER A 36 6.30 6.11 11.82
N ALA A 37 6.53 5.07 11.02
CA ALA A 37 7.27 5.21 9.76
C ALA A 37 6.57 6.14 8.76
N PHE A 38 5.24 6.10 8.70
CA PHE A 38 4.44 7.01 7.89
C PHE A 38 4.59 8.46 8.38
N VAL A 39 4.50 8.70 9.71
CA VAL A 39 4.68 10.02 10.32
C VAL A 39 6.10 10.56 10.08
N GLU A 40 7.14 9.74 10.23
CA GLU A 40 8.51 10.13 9.92
C GLU A 40 8.66 10.57 8.46
N THR A 41 8.03 9.85 7.52
CA THR A 41 8.05 10.20 6.10
C THR A 41 7.31 11.51 5.84
N CYS A 42 6.18 11.75 6.52
CA CYS A 42 5.49 13.04 6.51
C CYS A 42 6.42 14.17 6.99
N HIS A 43 7.06 14.01 8.15
CA HIS A 43 7.93 15.03 8.74
C HIS A 43 9.16 15.31 7.87
N ALA A 44 9.75 14.29 7.27
CA ALA A 44 10.85 14.44 6.31
C ALA A 44 10.46 15.27 5.07
N LYS A 45 9.16 15.32 4.74
CA LYS A 45 8.61 16.17 3.67
C LYS A 45 8.07 17.52 4.17
N GLY A 46 8.22 17.82 5.46
CA GLY A 46 7.65 19.02 6.07
C GLY A 46 6.11 19.01 6.17
N ILE A 47 5.50 17.83 6.10
CA ILE A 47 4.06 17.63 6.26
C ILE A 47 3.74 17.48 7.75
N PRO A 48 2.91 18.36 8.33
CA PRO A 48 2.53 18.31 9.74
C PRO A 48 1.50 17.20 9.97
N ALA A 49 2.01 15.99 10.26
CA ALA A 49 1.20 14.82 10.59
C ALA A 49 1.20 14.58 12.11
N ALA A 50 0.05 14.19 12.65
CA ALA A 50 -0.14 13.87 14.06
C ALA A 50 -0.72 12.46 14.23
N LEU A 51 -0.13 11.65 15.11
CA LEU A 51 -0.58 10.30 15.40
C LEU A 51 -1.53 10.29 16.59
N GLU A 52 -2.73 9.75 16.41
CA GLU A 52 -3.69 9.45 17.46
C GLU A 52 -3.77 7.94 17.66
N ARG A 53 -3.72 7.47 18.91
CA ARG A 53 -4.05 6.08 19.24
C ARG A 53 -5.55 5.90 19.11
N SER A 54 -5.99 4.84 18.44
CA SER A 54 -7.41 4.56 18.18
C SER A 54 -8.20 4.35 19.48
N ARG A 55 -9.53 4.31 19.37
CA ARG A 55 -10.43 4.11 20.52
C ARG A 55 -10.22 2.75 21.19
N SER A 56 -9.87 1.72 20.43
CA SER A 56 -9.63 0.37 20.95
C SER A 56 -8.25 0.21 21.58
N GLY A 57 -7.30 1.07 21.21
CA GLY A 57 -5.88 0.96 21.59
C GLY A 57 -5.07 0.01 20.70
N ASN A 58 -5.72 -0.74 19.80
CA ASN A 58 -5.08 -1.73 18.93
C ASN A 58 -4.87 -1.19 17.50
N GLY A 59 -4.73 0.12 17.38
CA GLY A 59 -4.57 0.83 16.12
C GLY A 59 -4.29 2.31 16.37
N GLY A 60 -4.12 3.06 15.29
CA GLY A 60 -3.91 4.50 15.34
C GLY A 60 -4.28 5.17 14.03
N HIS A 61 -4.67 6.44 14.12
CA HIS A 61 -4.97 7.27 12.98
C HIS A 61 -3.90 8.35 12.83
N VAL A 62 -3.30 8.48 11.65
CA VAL A 62 -2.41 9.61 11.32
C VAL A 62 -3.23 10.70 10.65
N TRP A 63 -3.27 11.87 11.27
CA TRP A 63 -4.04 13.03 10.83
C TRP A 63 -3.15 14.09 10.17
N ILE A 64 -3.60 14.60 9.03
CA ILE A 64 -3.04 15.77 8.33
C ILE A 64 -4.16 16.76 8.11
N PHE A 65 -4.06 17.94 8.73
CA PHE A 65 -5.08 19.00 8.63
C PHE A 65 -4.69 20.04 7.60
N PHE A 66 -5.62 20.41 6.71
CA PHE A 66 -5.36 21.39 5.65
C PHE A 66 -5.76 22.81 6.06
N SER A 67 -5.08 23.83 5.51
CA SER A 67 -5.41 25.24 5.78
C SER A 67 -6.66 25.73 5.03
N GLU A 68 -6.96 25.09 3.91
CA GLU A 68 -8.16 25.28 3.10
C GLU A 68 -8.71 23.91 2.64
N PRO A 69 -9.98 23.81 2.21
CA PRO A 69 -10.51 22.58 1.65
C PRO A 69 -9.72 22.18 0.41
N ILE A 70 -9.39 20.89 0.32
CA ILE A 70 -8.76 20.32 -0.88
C ILE A 70 -9.64 19.23 -1.46
N ALA A 71 -9.55 19.01 -2.77
CA ALA A 71 -10.23 17.89 -3.41
C ALA A 71 -9.86 16.58 -2.69
N ALA A 72 -10.87 15.78 -2.36
CA ALA A 72 -10.68 14.52 -1.65
C ALA A 72 -9.72 13.60 -2.41
N ARG A 73 -9.79 13.62 -3.75
CA ARG A 73 -8.82 12.96 -4.64
C ARG A 73 -7.37 13.37 -4.38
N THR A 74 -7.09 14.66 -4.28
CA THR A 74 -5.73 15.16 -4.02
C THR A 74 -5.24 14.76 -2.64
N ALA A 75 -6.09 14.84 -1.60
CA ALA A 75 -5.75 14.37 -0.25
C ALA A 75 -5.37 12.88 -0.26
N ARG A 76 -6.19 12.09 -0.96
CA ARG A 76 -6.03 10.66 -1.14
C ARG A 76 -4.76 10.30 -1.92
N GLN A 77 -4.45 11.02 -3.00
CA GLN A 77 -3.21 10.85 -3.77
C GLN A 77 -1.98 11.25 -2.95
N LEU A 78 -2.08 12.28 -2.11
CA LEU A 78 -1.01 12.66 -1.18
C LEU A 78 -0.72 11.51 -0.21
N GLY A 79 -1.74 10.94 0.43
CA GLY A 79 -1.59 9.77 1.31
C GLY A 79 -0.94 8.59 0.61
N ALA A 80 -1.39 8.26 -0.61
CA ALA A 80 -0.82 7.21 -1.44
C ALA A 80 0.66 7.44 -1.77
N ALA A 81 1.04 8.68 -2.12
CA ALA A 81 2.42 9.04 -2.41
C ALA A 81 3.33 8.87 -1.19
N ILE A 82 2.85 9.29 -0.01
CA ILE A 82 3.60 9.16 1.25
C ILE A 82 3.74 7.68 1.62
N LEU A 83 2.67 6.89 1.51
CA LEU A 83 2.70 5.46 1.81
C LEU A 83 3.73 4.75 0.91
N THR A 84 3.70 5.04 -0.39
CA THR A 84 4.65 4.50 -1.36
C THR A 84 6.09 4.85 -1.01
N GLU A 85 6.35 6.12 -0.70
CA GLU A 85 7.71 6.55 -0.31
C GLU A 85 8.15 5.94 1.02
N THR A 86 7.21 5.71 1.94
CA THR A 86 7.51 5.04 3.21
C THR A 86 7.93 3.58 2.97
N MET A 87 7.22 2.88 2.08
CA MET A 87 7.58 1.52 1.66
C MET A 87 8.93 1.46 0.93
N GLU A 88 9.26 2.48 0.11
CA GLU A 88 10.56 2.58 -0.54
C GLU A 88 11.70 2.76 0.48
N ARG A 89 11.46 3.51 1.56
CA ARG A 89 12.45 3.79 2.61
C ARG A 89 12.59 2.66 3.63
N ARG A 90 11.50 1.96 3.95
CA ARG A 90 11.46 0.86 4.92
C ARG A 90 10.67 -0.35 4.39
N PRO A 91 11.23 -1.13 3.45
CA PRO A 91 10.56 -2.28 2.84
C PRO A 91 10.32 -3.43 3.80
N GLU A 92 11.05 -3.47 4.92
CA GLU A 92 10.84 -4.41 6.03
C GLU A 92 9.51 -4.18 6.77
N ILE A 93 8.90 -3.01 6.62
CA ILE A 93 7.60 -2.68 7.17
C ILE A 93 6.56 -3.08 6.13
N GLY A 94 5.95 -4.25 6.31
CA GLY A 94 4.97 -4.82 5.37
C GLY A 94 3.68 -4.01 5.19
N PHE A 95 3.49 -2.95 6.00
CA PHE A 95 2.29 -2.10 6.02
C PHE A 95 0.99 -2.90 6.14
N GLU A 96 1.05 -4.10 6.74
CA GLU A 96 -0.09 -4.98 6.94
C GLU A 96 -1.16 -4.33 7.84
N SER A 97 -0.75 -3.33 8.62
CA SER A 97 -1.64 -2.58 9.49
C SER A 97 -2.44 -1.50 8.78
N TYR A 98 -2.00 -1.03 7.60
CA TYR A 98 -2.75 -0.01 6.87
C TYR A 98 -4.11 -0.55 6.39
N ASP A 99 -5.22 0.08 6.82
CA ASP A 99 -6.57 -0.28 6.37
C ASP A 99 -7.05 0.64 5.25
N ARG A 100 -7.16 1.95 5.52
CA ARG A 100 -7.77 2.91 4.58
C ARG A 100 -7.43 4.37 4.87
N PHE A 101 -7.79 5.22 3.89
CA PHE A 101 -7.81 6.67 4.02
C PHE A 101 -9.23 7.20 4.32
N PHE A 102 -9.29 8.33 5.01
CA PHE A 102 -10.46 9.17 5.21
C PHE A 102 -10.16 10.59 4.72
N PRO A 103 -10.93 11.14 3.77
CA PRO A 103 -12.07 10.54 3.09
C PRO A 103 -11.71 9.29 2.26
N SER A 104 -12.62 8.32 2.20
CA SER A 104 -12.39 7.05 1.50
C SER A 104 -12.79 7.09 0.02
N GLN A 105 -13.43 8.17 -0.43
CA GLN A 105 -13.96 8.39 -1.78
C GLN A 105 -13.46 9.74 -2.33
N ASP A 106 -13.42 9.88 -3.66
CA ASP A 106 -13.02 11.13 -4.34
C ASP A 106 -14.19 12.11 -4.50
N THR A 107 -15.42 11.59 -4.57
CA THR A 107 -16.64 12.35 -4.85
C THR A 107 -17.75 11.92 -3.90
N MET A 108 -18.71 12.82 -3.67
CA MET A 108 -19.85 12.55 -2.79
C MET A 108 -20.77 11.49 -3.42
N PRO A 109 -21.06 10.36 -2.75
CA PRO A 109 -21.97 9.36 -3.29
C PRO A 109 -23.41 9.89 -3.35
N THR A 110 -24.13 9.55 -4.42
CA THR A 110 -25.54 9.94 -4.60
C THR A 110 -26.39 9.51 -3.41
N GLY A 111 -26.93 10.47 -2.66
CA GLY A 111 -27.82 10.25 -1.53
C GLY A 111 -27.15 9.75 -0.24
N GLY A 112 -25.82 9.89 -0.10
CA GLY A 112 -25.08 9.48 1.10
C GLY A 112 -24.25 10.60 1.74
N PHE A 113 -23.62 10.29 2.88
CA PHE A 113 -22.77 11.22 3.65
C PHE A 113 -21.27 10.88 3.57
N GLY A 114 -20.88 9.89 2.77
CA GLY A 114 -19.54 9.32 2.75
C GLY A 114 -19.29 8.34 3.91
N ASN A 115 -18.03 8.19 4.33
CA ASN A 115 -17.62 7.27 5.40
C ASN A 115 -17.37 8.02 6.71
N LEU A 116 -17.93 7.52 7.82
CA LEU A 116 -17.76 8.10 9.14
C LEU A 116 -16.41 7.71 9.74
N ILE A 117 -15.67 8.67 10.29
CA ILE A 117 -14.52 8.44 11.17
C ILE A 117 -14.86 8.94 12.58
N ALA A 118 -14.46 8.21 13.61
CA ALA A 118 -14.60 8.67 14.99
C ALA A 118 -13.64 9.84 15.24
N LEU A 119 -14.12 10.89 15.91
CA LEU A 119 -13.24 12.00 16.30
C LEU A 119 -12.28 11.55 17.41
N PRO A 120 -11.07 12.13 17.49
CA PRO A 120 -10.19 11.92 18.62
C PRO A 120 -10.78 12.53 19.90
N LEU A 121 -10.18 12.21 21.05
CA LEU A 121 -10.50 12.74 22.38
C LEU A 121 -11.87 12.31 22.93
N GLN A 122 -12.31 11.09 22.59
CA GLN A 122 -13.54 10.49 23.16
C GLN A 122 -13.36 10.24 24.66
N ARG A 123 -14.30 10.75 25.48
CA ARG A 123 -14.19 10.76 26.95
C ARG A 123 -13.79 9.40 27.54
N ARG A 124 -14.59 8.34 27.36
CA ARG A 124 -14.32 7.05 28.01
C ARG A 124 -13.04 6.38 27.50
N ALA A 125 -12.75 6.48 26.20
CA ALA A 125 -11.51 5.95 25.67
C ALA A 125 -10.28 6.67 26.24
N ARG A 126 -10.39 8.00 26.43
CA ARG A 126 -9.34 8.82 27.02
C ARG A 126 -9.07 8.49 28.48
N GLU A 127 -10.08 8.10 29.25
CA GLU A 127 -9.89 7.60 30.63
C GLU A 127 -8.97 6.36 30.66
N GLY A 128 -8.96 5.56 29.59
CA GLY A 128 -8.05 4.43 29.39
C GLY A 128 -6.75 4.75 28.63
N GLY A 129 -6.46 6.02 28.33
CA GLY A 129 -5.26 6.41 27.57
C GLY A 129 -5.35 6.14 26.06
N ASN A 130 -6.57 5.96 25.54
CA ASN A 130 -6.88 5.76 24.12
C ASN A 130 -7.62 6.98 23.55
N SER A 131 -7.77 7.05 22.23
CA SER A 131 -8.33 8.22 21.53
C SER A 131 -7.60 9.52 21.89
N VAL A 132 -6.27 9.45 21.97
CA VAL A 132 -5.39 10.57 22.33
C VAL A 132 -4.23 10.63 21.35
N PHE A 133 -3.76 11.84 21.08
CA PHE A 133 -2.53 12.07 20.33
C PHE A 133 -1.32 11.65 21.16
N ILE A 134 -0.38 11.00 20.49
CA ILE A 134 0.82 10.43 21.09
C ILE A 134 2.08 10.98 20.41
N ASP A 135 3.17 11.03 21.18
CA ASP A 135 4.49 11.42 20.71
C ASP A 135 5.20 10.29 19.95
N LYS A 136 6.43 10.55 19.51
CA LYS A 136 7.27 9.58 18.78
C LYS A 136 7.71 8.37 19.65
N GLU A 137 7.63 8.50 20.97
CA GLU A 137 7.81 7.42 21.93
C GLU A 137 6.48 6.71 22.28
N LEU A 138 5.40 7.02 21.55
CA LEU A 138 4.06 6.46 21.72
C LEU A 138 3.42 6.79 23.08
N ARG A 139 3.87 7.88 23.71
CA ARG A 139 3.33 8.40 24.96
C ARG A 139 2.29 9.48 24.66
N PRO A 140 1.14 9.47 25.35
CA PRO A 140 0.16 10.55 25.22
C PRO A 140 0.77 11.92 25.55
N TYR A 141 0.46 12.95 24.75
CA TYR A 141 0.76 14.33 25.15
C TYR A 141 -0.02 14.71 26.42
N ASP A 142 0.64 15.37 27.37
CA ASP A 142 0.03 15.81 28.62
C ASP A 142 -1.17 16.74 28.37
N ASP A 143 -0.98 17.73 27.50
CA ASP A 143 -2.04 18.64 27.05
C ASP A 143 -2.34 18.44 25.55
N GLN A 144 -3.39 17.66 25.31
CA GLN A 144 -3.90 17.34 23.97
C GLN A 144 -4.34 18.59 23.19
N TRP A 145 -4.90 19.59 23.87
CA TRP A 145 -5.39 20.80 23.23
C TRP A 145 -4.26 21.75 22.89
N ALA A 146 -3.29 21.91 23.80
CA ALA A 146 -2.07 22.66 23.51
C ALA A 146 -1.32 22.04 22.32
N PHE A 147 -1.17 20.71 22.29
CA PHE A 147 -0.58 20.01 21.16
C PHE A 147 -1.35 20.28 19.86
N LEU A 148 -2.66 20.05 19.82
CA LEU A 148 -3.48 20.32 18.64
C LEU A 148 -3.39 21.77 18.16
N SER A 149 -3.39 22.73 19.09
CA SER A 149 -3.27 24.15 18.77
C SER A 149 -1.91 24.53 18.18
N SER A 150 -0.87 23.74 18.48
CA SER A 150 0.48 23.93 17.94
C SER A 150 0.66 23.35 16.53
N LEU A 151 -0.24 22.46 16.10
CA LEU A 151 -0.15 21.83 14.79
C LEU A 151 -0.39 22.84 13.68
N ARG A 152 0.63 23.04 12.84
CA ARG A 152 0.50 23.84 11.62
C ARG A 152 -0.45 23.14 10.66
N ARG A 153 -1.37 23.88 10.06
CA ARG A 153 -2.21 23.38 8.95
C ARG A 153 -1.41 23.35 7.65
N PHE A 154 -1.63 22.33 6.82
CA PHE A 154 -0.91 22.07 5.58
C PHE A 154 -1.60 22.72 4.37
N SER A 155 -0.85 23.41 3.51
CA SER A 155 -1.44 24.13 2.38
C SER A 155 -1.85 23.23 1.22
N ALA A 156 -2.98 23.54 0.59
CA ALA A 156 -3.46 22.89 -0.63
C ALA A 156 -2.47 22.95 -1.80
N ASP A 157 -1.82 24.10 -1.97
CA ASP A 157 -0.82 24.32 -3.01
C ASP A 157 0.37 23.36 -2.84
N THR A 158 0.93 23.29 -1.63
CA THR A 158 2.02 22.35 -1.34
C THR A 158 1.59 20.89 -1.48
N ALA A 159 0.38 20.53 -1.03
CA ALA A 159 -0.16 19.18 -1.23
C ALA A 159 -0.23 18.82 -2.71
N THR A 160 -0.77 19.71 -3.54
CA THR A 160 -0.89 19.53 -4.99
C THR A 160 0.48 19.38 -5.66
N ARG A 161 1.48 20.19 -5.26
CA ARG A 161 2.85 20.06 -5.78
C ARG A 161 3.47 18.71 -5.45
N ILE A 162 3.35 18.24 -4.20
CA ILE A 162 3.89 16.93 -3.80
C ILE A 162 3.23 15.82 -4.60
N VAL A 163 1.92 15.89 -4.81
CA VAL A 163 1.19 14.93 -5.65
C VAL A 163 1.70 14.97 -7.08
N ALA A 164 1.81 16.15 -7.70
CA ALA A 164 2.29 16.29 -9.06
C ALA A 164 3.73 15.77 -9.25
N GLU A 165 4.63 16.04 -8.30
CA GLU A 165 5.99 15.49 -8.31
C GLU A 165 5.99 13.97 -8.20
N ALA A 166 5.13 13.42 -7.34
CA ALA A 166 5.00 11.99 -7.16
C ALA A 166 4.36 11.31 -8.39
N GLU A 167 3.43 11.97 -9.09
CA GLU A 167 2.87 11.50 -10.36
C GLU A 167 3.94 11.47 -11.45
N ALA A 168 4.75 12.53 -11.56
CA ALA A 168 5.87 12.60 -12.50
C ALA A 168 6.92 11.50 -12.27
N ARG A 169 7.17 11.13 -11.00
CA ARG A 169 8.08 10.03 -10.61
C ARG A 169 7.44 8.64 -10.65
N GLY A 170 6.14 8.52 -10.97
CA GLY A 170 5.42 7.25 -10.97
C GLY A 170 5.14 6.65 -9.58
N ARG A 171 5.29 7.46 -8.52
CA ARG A 171 5.11 7.06 -7.11
C ARG A 171 3.66 7.15 -6.62
N VAL A 172 2.79 7.92 -7.29
CA VAL A 172 1.34 7.96 -6.93
C VAL A 172 0.62 6.65 -7.29
N LEU A 173 1.21 5.82 -8.16
CA LEU A 173 0.58 4.63 -8.74
C LEU A 173 0.81 3.33 -7.96
N ALA A 174 1.51 3.33 -6.81
CA ALA A 174 1.74 2.10 -6.04
C ALA A 174 0.61 1.80 -5.03
N VAL A 175 -0.18 2.80 -4.64
CA VAL A 175 -1.54 2.59 -4.13
C VAL A 175 -2.46 3.06 -5.25
N ARG A 176 -2.90 2.14 -6.13
CA ARG A 176 -3.89 2.50 -7.16
C ARG A 176 -5.16 2.99 -6.46
N MET A 177 -5.27 4.31 -6.34
CA MET A 177 -6.50 4.96 -5.98
C MET A 177 -7.50 4.68 -7.11
N PRO A 178 -8.74 4.34 -6.78
CA PRO A 178 -9.76 4.14 -7.80
C PRO A 178 -9.94 5.48 -8.51
N VAL A 179 -9.40 5.56 -9.72
CA VAL A 179 -10.09 6.29 -10.77
C VAL A 179 -11.35 5.46 -11.00
N GLU A 180 -12.52 6.08 -10.92
CA GLU A 180 -13.70 5.56 -11.62
C GLU A 180 -13.35 5.63 -13.13
N ASP A 181 -12.52 4.70 -13.60
CA ASP A 181 -12.39 4.44 -15.04
C ASP A 181 -13.68 3.74 -15.44
N GLU A 182 -14.29 4.20 -16.54
CA GLU A 182 -15.54 3.68 -17.14
C GLU A 182 -15.48 2.16 -17.46
N ASP A 183 -14.31 1.54 -17.33
CA ASP A 183 -14.06 0.10 -17.51
C ASP A 183 -14.01 -0.71 -16.19
N ALA A 184 -14.43 -0.14 -15.06
CA ALA A 184 -14.45 -0.81 -13.74
C ALA A 184 -15.30 -2.10 -13.70
N ASP A 185 -16.18 -2.29 -14.70
CA ASP A 185 -17.01 -3.49 -14.84
C ASP A 185 -16.28 -4.69 -15.45
N GLU A 186 -15.10 -4.51 -16.09
CA GLU A 186 -14.37 -5.59 -16.77
C GLU A 186 -12.85 -5.57 -16.49
N PRO A 187 -12.39 -5.94 -15.28
CA PRO A 187 -10.97 -5.92 -14.89
C PRO A 187 -10.05 -6.74 -15.81
N TRP A 188 -10.56 -7.79 -16.47
CA TRP A 188 -9.82 -8.62 -17.43
C TRP A 188 -9.56 -7.93 -18.79
N ARG A 189 -10.09 -6.73 -19.00
CA ARG A 189 -9.80 -5.88 -20.18
C ARG A 189 -8.70 -4.85 -19.92
N MET A 190 -8.22 -4.72 -18.68
CA MET A 190 -7.07 -3.86 -18.39
C MET A 190 -5.84 -4.40 -19.12
N THR A 191 -5.35 -3.64 -20.10
CA THR A 191 -4.17 -4.05 -20.86
C THR A 191 -2.89 -3.94 -20.00
N PRO A 192 -1.95 -4.90 -20.07
CA PRO A 192 -0.66 -4.86 -19.38
C PRO A 192 0.22 -3.64 -19.77
N SER A 193 -0.16 -2.89 -20.80
CA SER A 193 0.64 -1.92 -21.53
C SER A 193 0.65 -0.50 -20.97
N ARG A 194 0.04 -0.23 -19.80
CA ARG A 194 0.27 1.03 -19.05
C ARG A 194 1.53 0.99 -18.17
N ARG A 195 2.43 0.01 -18.35
CA ARG A 195 3.78 -0.03 -17.75
C ARG A 195 4.59 1.17 -18.28
N ARG A 196 4.54 2.31 -17.58
CA ARG A 196 5.53 3.37 -17.76
C ARG A 196 6.86 2.89 -17.20
N GLU A 197 7.94 3.19 -17.90
CA GLU A 197 9.30 2.83 -17.51
C GLU A 197 9.55 3.26 -16.06
N PRO A 198 10.03 2.35 -15.19
CA PRO A 198 10.23 2.67 -13.81
C PRO A 198 11.39 3.68 -13.68
N ALA A 199 11.24 4.69 -12.82
CA ALA A 199 12.25 5.73 -12.58
C ALA A 199 13.64 5.12 -12.29
N GLN A 200 14.72 5.82 -12.61
CA GLN A 200 16.08 5.35 -12.27
C GLN A 200 16.23 5.24 -10.74
N ILE A 201 16.92 4.20 -10.28
CA ILE A 201 17.35 4.07 -8.88
C ILE A 201 18.70 4.78 -8.79
N ASP A 202 18.76 5.86 -8.00
CA ASP A 202 19.98 6.68 -7.86
C ASP A 202 21.04 6.00 -6.95
N ASP A 203 20.65 4.96 -6.22
CA ASP A 203 21.54 4.20 -5.32
C ASP A 203 22.39 3.16 -6.09
N PRO A 204 23.66 2.94 -5.66
CA PRO A 204 24.53 1.97 -6.30
C PRO A 204 23.98 0.55 -6.16
N LEU A 205 23.66 -0.06 -7.30
CA LEU A 205 23.25 -1.46 -7.37
C LEU A 205 24.47 -2.39 -7.48
N PRO A 206 24.39 -3.61 -6.91
CA PRO A 206 25.44 -4.60 -7.09
C PRO A 206 25.53 -5.03 -8.56
N LYS A 207 26.76 -5.28 -9.03
CA LYS A 207 27.00 -5.71 -10.43
C LYS A 207 26.33 -7.04 -10.77
N LYS A 208 26.17 -7.91 -9.77
CA LYS A 208 25.53 -9.23 -9.89
C LYS A 208 24.51 -9.41 -8.79
N ILE A 209 23.33 -9.90 -9.16
CA ILE A 209 22.26 -10.28 -8.25
C ILE A 209 21.97 -11.76 -8.48
N SER A 210 22.11 -12.55 -7.42
CA SER A 210 21.79 -13.98 -7.44
C SER A 210 20.31 -14.22 -7.22
N ILE A 211 19.73 -15.05 -8.07
CA ILE A 211 18.36 -15.55 -7.98
C ILE A 211 18.42 -17.06 -7.76
N VAL A 212 17.84 -17.55 -6.66
CA VAL A 212 17.67 -18.99 -6.44
C VAL A 212 16.26 -19.39 -6.87
N LEU A 213 16.16 -20.30 -7.82
CA LEU A 213 14.90 -20.83 -8.33
C LEU A 213 14.64 -22.20 -7.69
N ALA A 214 13.62 -22.29 -6.83
CA ALA A 214 13.24 -23.52 -6.14
C ALA A 214 11.72 -23.73 -6.18
N ASP A 215 11.05 -23.82 -5.01
CA ASP A 215 9.59 -23.77 -4.88
C ASP A 215 9.05 -22.35 -5.17
N GLN A 216 9.82 -21.34 -4.79
CA GLN A 216 9.68 -19.92 -5.14
C GLN A 216 10.94 -19.40 -5.83
N ILE A 217 10.95 -18.11 -6.15
CA ILE A 217 12.12 -17.37 -6.58
C ILE A 217 12.64 -16.59 -5.38
N TYR A 218 13.90 -16.79 -5.00
CA TYR A 218 14.51 -16.06 -3.90
C TYR A 218 15.58 -15.12 -4.43
N VAL A 219 15.44 -13.83 -4.15
CA VAL A 219 16.43 -12.80 -4.49
C VAL A 219 17.14 -12.35 -3.21
N ASP A 220 18.47 -12.41 -3.17
CA ASP A 220 19.24 -11.92 -2.01
C ASP A 220 19.05 -10.40 -1.89
N ARG A 221 18.54 -9.95 -0.72
CA ARG A 221 18.26 -8.53 -0.44
C ARG A 221 19.29 -7.87 0.46
N THR A 222 20.32 -8.58 0.91
CA THR A 222 21.32 -8.06 1.86
C THR A 222 22.16 -6.94 1.27
N THR A 223 22.37 -6.94 -0.05
CA THR A 223 23.11 -5.91 -0.80
C THR A 223 22.20 -5.03 -1.64
N LEU A 224 20.88 -5.21 -1.56
CA LEU A 224 19.94 -4.46 -2.38
C LEU A 224 19.50 -3.19 -1.65
N PRO A 225 19.47 -2.04 -2.36
CA PRO A 225 18.83 -0.85 -1.83
C PRO A 225 17.36 -1.13 -1.47
N PRO A 226 16.84 -0.47 -0.43
CA PRO A 226 15.44 -0.55 -0.05
C PRO A 226 14.46 -0.36 -1.22
N ALA A 227 14.73 0.62 -2.09
CA ALA A 227 13.93 0.88 -3.28
C ALA A 227 13.86 -0.31 -4.27
N MET A 228 14.94 -1.09 -4.40
CA MET A 228 14.97 -2.29 -5.24
C MET A 228 14.12 -3.41 -4.63
N THR A 229 14.21 -3.58 -3.31
CA THR A 229 13.39 -4.56 -2.56
C THR A 229 11.90 -4.24 -2.74
N ALA A 230 11.50 -2.97 -2.60
CA ALA A 230 10.13 -2.53 -2.81
C ALA A 230 9.62 -2.81 -4.24
N ARG A 231 10.48 -2.69 -5.25
CA ARG A 231 10.12 -3.03 -6.64
C ARG A 231 9.93 -4.54 -6.84
N LEU A 232 10.79 -5.36 -6.24
CA LEU A 232 10.63 -6.82 -6.28
C LEU A 232 9.30 -7.25 -5.66
N ILE A 233 8.96 -6.71 -4.48
CA ILE A 233 7.67 -6.95 -3.83
C ILE A 233 6.51 -6.55 -4.75
N ARG A 234 6.65 -5.43 -5.47
CA ARG A 234 5.62 -4.93 -6.38
C ARG A 234 5.35 -5.86 -7.57
N LEU A 235 6.33 -6.63 -8.03
CA LEU A 235 6.14 -7.63 -9.11
C LEU A 235 5.15 -8.73 -8.70
N ALA A 236 5.10 -9.07 -7.41
CA ALA A 236 4.19 -10.06 -6.87
C ALA A 236 2.94 -9.45 -6.22
N ALA A 237 2.69 -8.15 -6.39
CA ALA A 237 1.55 -7.45 -5.81
C ALA A 237 0.50 -7.08 -6.87
N PHE A 238 -0.76 -7.38 -6.59
CA PHE A 238 -1.88 -7.07 -7.49
C PHE A 238 -3.12 -6.63 -6.71
N GLN A 239 -4.04 -5.97 -7.41
CA GLN A 239 -5.30 -5.49 -6.82
C GLN A 239 -6.23 -6.67 -6.49
N ASN A 240 -6.80 -6.67 -5.29
CA ASN A 240 -7.75 -7.70 -4.85
C ASN A 240 -9.14 -7.47 -5.48
N PRO A 241 -9.60 -8.28 -6.45
CA PRO A 241 -10.89 -8.07 -7.11
C PRO A 241 -12.07 -8.16 -6.13
N GLU A 242 -11.94 -8.96 -5.07
CA GLU A 242 -12.99 -9.15 -4.07
C GLU A 242 -13.24 -7.88 -3.26
N PHE A 243 -12.19 -7.13 -2.94
CA PHE A 243 -12.31 -5.84 -2.27
C PHE A 243 -13.14 -4.87 -3.11
N TYR A 244 -12.82 -4.72 -4.39
CA TYR A 244 -13.52 -3.78 -5.28
C TYR A 244 -14.97 -4.23 -5.53
N ARG A 245 -15.21 -5.54 -5.62
CA ARG A 245 -16.57 -6.10 -5.72
C ARG A 245 -17.40 -5.83 -4.46
N ALA A 246 -16.82 -6.05 -3.28
CA ALA A 246 -17.50 -5.74 -2.03
C ALA A 246 -17.80 -4.23 -1.91
N GLN A 247 -16.83 -3.39 -2.30
CA GLN A 247 -16.98 -1.95 -2.31
C GLN A 247 -18.11 -1.49 -3.27
N SER A 248 -18.16 -2.00 -4.51
CA SER A 248 -19.19 -1.63 -5.48
C SER A 248 -20.59 -2.07 -5.04
N MET A 249 -20.67 -3.23 -4.40
CA MET A 249 -21.91 -3.75 -3.80
C MET A 249 -22.27 -3.11 -2.45
N ARG A 250 -21.47 -2.15 -1.96
CA ARG A 250 -21.64 -1.51 -0.64
C ARG A 250 -21.67 -2.50 0.52
N LEU A 251 -20.95 -3.62 0.36
CA LEU A 251 -20.78 -4.67 1.37
C LEU A 251 -19.56 -4.38 2.27
N PRO A 252 -19.49 -4.97 3.47
CA PRO A 252 -18.35 -4.80 4.36
C PRO A 252 -17.03 -5.25 3.72
N THR A 253 -16.04 -4.36 3.76
CA THR A 253 -14.67 -4.57 3.25
C THR A 253 -13.65 -4.85 4.36
N PHE A 254 -14.10 -4.96 5.61
CA PHE A 254 -13.29 -5.00 6.85
C PHE A 254 -12.28 -6.16 6.98
N ASP A 255 -12.18 -7.05 6.00
CA ASP A 255 -11.15 -8.12 5.97
C ASP A 255 -10.68 -8.43 4.55
N LYS A 256 -10.85 -7.45 3.64
CA LYS A 256 -10.49 -7.60 2.24
C LYS A 256 -9.34 -6.63 1.97
N PRO A 257 -8.08 -7.07 1.95
CA PRO A 257 -6.99 -6.16 1.64
C PRO A 257 -7.15 -5.65 0.20
N ARG A 258 -6.86 -4.38 -0.05
CA ARG A 258 -7.01 -3.77 -1.39
C ARG A 258 -6.01 -4.30 -2.41
N ILE A 259 -4.83 -4.68 -1.91
CA ILE A 259 -3.71 -5.22 -2.66
C ILE A 259 -3.35 -6.53 -1.99
N ILE A 260 -3.22 -7.58 -2.78
CA ILE A 260 -2.66 -8.85 -2.35
C ILE A 260 -1.21 -8.83 -2.81
N SER A 261 -0.27 -8.96 -1.86
CA SER A 261 1.13 -9.25 -2.18
C SER A 261 1.36 -10.74 -1.97
N CYS A 262 1.92 -11.40 -2.98
CA CYS A 262 2.42 -12.76 -2.89
C CYS A 262 3.94 -12.79 -2.66
N ALA A 263 4.55 -11.65 -2.31
CA ALA A 263 5.96 -11.59 -1.95
C ALA A 263 6.13 -12.00 -0.48
N GLU A 264 7.16 -12.79 -0.19
CA GLU A 264 7.55 -13.17 1.15
C GLU A 264 8.87 -12.49 1.53
N LEU A 265 8.88 -11.77 2.65
CA LEU A 265 10.08 -11.11 3.15
C LEU A 265 10.77 -11.99 4.18
N HIS A 266 11.91 -12.55 3.80
CA HIS A 266 12.81 -13.27 4.71
C HIS A 266 13.96 -12.36 5.17
N ALA A 267 14.70 -12.80 6.19
CA ALA A 267 15.81 -12.04 6.75
C ALA A 267 16.90 -11.66 5.72
N ARG A 268 17.15 -12.52 4.73
CA ARG A 268 18.18 -12.31 3.69
C ARG A 268 17.64 -12.33 2.27
N HIS A 269 16.38 -12.71 2.07
CA HIS A 269 15.82 -12.92 0.74
C HIS A 269 14.42 -12.29 0.60
N VAL A 270 14.07 -11.92 -0.62
CA VAL A 270 12.67 -11.72 -1.03
C VAL A 270 12.24 -12.95 -1.82
N GLY A 271 11.24 -13.67 -1.32
CA GLY A 271 10.54 -14.74 -2.00
C GLY A 271 9.47 -14.18 -2.94
N LEU A 272 9.44 -14.64 -4.19
CA LEU A 272 8.45 -14.28 -5.20
C LEU A 272 7.88 -15.54 -5.86
N PRO A 273 6.62 -15.52 -6.35
CA PRO A 273 6.07 -16.63 -7.12
C PRO A 273 6.91 -16.92 -8.36
N ARG A 274 7.03 -18.20 -8.74
CA ARG A 274 7.80 -18.64 -9.92
C ARG A 274 7.37 -17.99 -11.24
N GLY A 275 6.10 -17.60 -11.35
CA GLY A 275 5.58 -16.89 -12.52
C GLY A 275 6.18 -15.48 -12.70
N CYS A 276 6.79 -14.90 -11.68
CA CYS A 276 7.41 -13.58 -11.73
C CYS A 276 8.87 -13.62 -12.23
N LEU A 277 9.40 -14.77 -12.65
CA LEU A 277 10.82 -14.93 -12.99
C LEU A 277 11.26 -14.00 -14.10
N ASP A 278 10.55 -14.02 -15.23
CA ASP A 278 10.92 -13.21 -16.39
C ASP A 278 10.89 -11.72 -16.04
N GLU A 279 9.84 -11.27 -15.35
CA GLU A 279 9.72 -9.87 -14.90
C GLU A 279 10.81 -9.46 -13.90
N THR A 280 11.22 -10.40 -13.04
CA THR A 280 12.30 -10.17 -12.07
C THR A 280 13.64 -10.03 -12.78
N VAL A 281 13.92 -10.90 -13.74
CA VAL A 281 15.13 -10.86 -14.58
C VAL A 281 15.18 -9.57 -15.39
N ASP A 282 14.05 -9.20 -16.01
CA ASP A 282 13.93 -7.98 -16.79
C ASP A 282 14.13 -6.73 -15.93
N LEU A 283 13.53 -6.69 -14.74
CA LEU A 283 13.70 -5.59 -13.79
C LEU A 283 15.18 -5.43 -13.39
N ILE A 284 15.86 -6.52 -13.06
CA ILE A 284 17.27 -6.49 -12.65
C ILE A 284 18.17 -6.01 -13.79
N ARG A 285 17.95 -6.52 -15.01
CA ARG A 285 18.71 -6.13 -16.21
C ARG A 285 18.47 -4.69 -16.61
N ALA A 286 17.22 -4.22 -16.56
CA ALA A 286 16.85 -2.84 -16.88
C ALA A 286 17.56 -1.84 -15.95
N LEU A 287 17.92 -2.26 -14.75
CA LEU A 287 18.64 -1.45 -13.77
C LEU A 287 20.17 -1.62 -13.84
N GLY A 288 20.68 -2.35 -14.83
CA GLY A 288 22.12 -2.45 -15.13
C GLY A 288 22.88 -3.54 -14.36
N SER A 289 22.17 -4.43 -13.65
CA SER A 289 22.79 -5.55 -12.93
C SER A 289 22.72 -6.85 -13.73
N GLU A 290 23.76 -7.67 -13.65
CA GLU A 290 23.75 -9.04 -14.19
C GLU A 290 22.96 -9.97 -13.27
N VAL A 291 22.24 -10.93 -13.86
CA VAL A 291 21.50 -11.96 -13.13
C VAL A 291 22.29 -13.26 -13.13
N GLU A 292 22.52 -13.82 -11.94
CA GLU A 292 23.01 -15.18 -11.76
C GLU A 292 21.87 -16.08 -11.29
N LEU A 293 21.45 -17.03 -12.12
CA LEU A 293 20.34 -17.93 -11.81
C LEU A 293 20.86 -19.28 -11.31
N LEU A 294 20.50 -19.63 -10.09
CA LEU A 294 20.80 -20.92 -9.45
C LEU A 294 19.53 -21.76 -9.42
N ASP A 295 19.44 -22.76 -10.29
CA ASP A 295 18.27 -23.65 -10.36
C ASP A 295 18.41 -24.82 -9.37
N HIS A 296 17.58 -24.77 -8.32
CA HIS A 296 17.46 -25.80 -7.29
C HIS A 296 16.17 -26.62 -7.44
N ARG A 297 15.44 -26.47 -8.54
CA ARG A 297 14.25 -27.30 -8.80
C ARG A 297 14.66 -28.76 -8.95
N SER A 298 13.81 -29.65 -8.45
CA SER A 298 13.97 -31.08 -8.73
C SER A 298 13.48 -31.36 -10.16
N PRO A 299 14.32 -31.91 -11.05
CA PRO A 299 13.89 -32.29 -12.40
C PRO A 299 12.92 -33.49 -12.39
N GLY A 300 12.72 -34.12 -11.23
CA GLY A 300 11.99 -35.36 -11.10
C GLY A 300 12.77 -36.55 -11.66
N ALA A 301 12.13 -37.71 -11.71
CA ALA A 301 12.64 -38.89 -12.40
C ALA A 301 12.05 -38.93 -13.81
N PRO A 302 12.88 -39.07 -14.87
CA PRO A 302 12.36 -39.30 -16.21
C PRO A 302 11.54 -40.60 -16.24
N LEU A 303 10.51 -40.63 -17.09
CA LEU A 303 9.82 -41.88 -17.37
C LEU A 303 10.80 -42.86 -18.04
N PRO A 304 10.67 -44.17 -17.78
CA PRO A 304 11.46 -45.19 -18.46
C PRO A 304 11.32 -45.13 -20.00
N ASP A 305 12.40 -45.48 -20.72
CA ASP A 305 12.44 -45.42 -22.19
C ASP A 305 11.43 -46.34 -22.89
N ASP A 306 10.92 -47.36 -22.18
CA ASP A 306 9.88 -48.29 -22.67
C ASP A 306 8.46 -47.73 -22.54
N VAL A 307 8.28 -46.58 -21.87
CA VAL A 307 7.00 -45.89 -21.75
C VAL A 307 6.83 -44.94 -22.95
N SER A 308 5.88 -45.27 -23.83
CA SER A 308 5.55 -44.47 -25.01
C SER A 308 4.10 -43.99 -24.99
N PHE A 309 3.89 -42.77 -25.47
CA PHE A 309 2.55 -42.22 -25.66
C PHE A 309 1.88 -42.86 -26.88
N GLN A 310 0.80 -43.62 -26.66
CA GLN A 310 0.07 -44.36 -27.71
C GLN A 310 -1.11 -43.57 -28.32
N GLY A 311 -1.29 -42.30 -27.91
CA GLY A 311 -2.37 -41.45 -28.39
C GLY A 311 -1.98 -40.62 -29.61
N ALA A 312 -2.99 -40.10 -30.31
CA ALA A 312 -2.80 -39.01 -31.27
C ALA A 312 -3.23 -37.69 -30.60
N LEU A 313 -2.34 -36.70 -30.60
CA LEU A 313 -2.69 -35.36 -30.13
C LEU A 313 -3.75 -34.75 -31.06
N ARG A 314 -4.78 -34.15 -30.47
CA ARG A 314 -5.77 -33.34 -31.21
C ARG A 314 -5.15 -32.01 -31.61
N GLY A 315 -5.73 -31.32 -32.60
CA GLY A 315 -5.23 -30.02 -33.08
C GLY A 315 -4.79 -29.05 -31.98
N PRO A 316 -5.64 -28.74 -30.97
CA PRO A 316 -5.26 -27.85 -29.87
C PRO A 316 -4.14 -28.39 -28.95
N GLN A 317 -3.96 -29.71 -28.89
CA GLN A 317 -2.91 -30.34 -28.08
C GLN A 317 -1.56 -30.33 -28.79
N ILE A 318 -1.54 -30.42 -30.12
CA ILE A 318 -0.32 -30.25 -30.94
C ILE A 318 0.21 -28.83 -30.75
N GLU A 319 -0.67 -27.82 -30.88
CA GLU A 319 -0.30 -26.42 -30.72
C GLU A 319 0.26 -26.10 -29.32
N ALA A 320 -0.22 -26.80 -28.28
CA ALA A 320 0.30 -26.65 -26.91
C ALA A 320 1.61 -27.42 -26.66
N PHE A 321 1.86 -28.51 -27.38
CA PHE A 321 3.06 -29.34 -27.23
C PHE A 321 4.27 -28.74 -27.95
N ASP A 322 4.06 -28.10 -29.10
CA ASP A 322 5.12 -27.51 -29.92
C ASP A 322 5.57 -26.11 -29.44
N LYS A 323 4.96 -25.58 -28.37
CA LYS A 323 5.26 -24.29 -27.75
C LYS A 323 6.38 -24.38 -26.72
#